data_AF-A0A0F9M2X1-F1
#
_entry.id   AF-A0A0F9M2X1-F1
#
_cell.length_a   1.000
_cell.length_b   1.000
_cell.length_c   1.000
_cell.angle_alpha   90.00
_cell.angle_beta   90.00
_cell.angle_gamma   90.00
#
_symmetry.space_group_name_H-M   'P 1'
#
loop_
_entity.id
_entity.type
_entity.pdbx_description
1 polymer ?
#
loop_
_entity_poly.entity_id
_entity_poly.type
_entity_poly.pdbx_seq_one_letter_code
_entity_poly.pdbx_strand_id
1 'polypeptide(L)'
;MTRPSPLEIYSVLDKSNCKDCGYDTCMAFATDILERKIKVQDCTHLMQDPKQAKNRAKLIKLITPPQKPVTIGVGERACTIGGEEILMRHQLTFYNETAIFVEIADDDPELEVITKYLTDLTIERMGDVLTLSGIALRNVSGNKDQFKLAAKKITETTTLPIMLCCFNTDNLIGAAEEIKDKKPLLYAATRESWEQIGQFAVQNNLPLAIYSNSLDELMSLSATLQKLGVKEIVLDAGTFFGPGNLSFTYDNIM
;
A
#
# COMPACT_ATOMS: atom_id res chain seq x y z
N MET A 1 -1.75 17.89 -9.64
CA MET A 1 -1.81 17.35 -11.02
C MET A 1 -3.27 17.22 -11.39
N THR A 2 -3.69 17.74 -12.54
CA THR A 2 -5.09 17.67 -12.99
C THR A 2 -5.39 16.25 -13.46
N ARG A 3 -6.55 15.69 -13.07
CA ARG A 3 -7.02 14.39 -13.57
C ARG A 3 -7.05 14.41 -15.12
N PRO A 4 -6.46 13.42 -15.80
CA PRO A 4 -6.45 13.41 -17.26
C PRO A 4 -7.87 13.25 -17.82
N SER A 5 -8.12 13.88 -18.95
CA SER A 5 -9.34 13.68 -19.73
C SER A 5 -9.26 12.39 -20.56
N PRO A 6 -10.41 11.77 -20.91
CA PRO A 6 -10.42 10.62 -21.83
C PRO A 6 -9.72 10.92 -23.17
N LEU A 7 -9.78 12.16 -23.65
CA LEU A 7 -9.12 12.60 -24.87
C LEU A 7 -7.58 12.56 -24.76
N GLU A 8 -7.03 12.95 -23.61
CA GLU A 8 -5.58 12.88 -23.37
C GLU A 8 -5.10 11.43 -23.35
N ILE A 9 -5.85 10.53 -22.71
CA ILE A 9 -5.57 9.09 -22.73
C ILE A 9 -5.63 8.54 -24.16
N TYR A 10 -6.72 8.84 -24.88
CA TYR A 10 -6.90 8.44 -26.28
C TYR A 10 -5.80 8.98 -27.20
N SER A 11 -5.25 10.17 -26.91
CA SER A 11 -4.17 10.77 -27.71
C SER A 11 -2.86 9.98 -27.65
N VAL A 12 -2.62 9.25 -26.55
CA VAL A 12 -1.44 8.42 -26.34
C VAL A 12 -1.61 7.02 -26.92
N LEU A 13 -2.86 6.54 -27.03
CA LEU A 13 -3.17 5.30 -27.74
C LEU A 13 -2.85 5.43 -29.23
N ASP A 14 -2.65 4.29 -29.87
CA ASP A 14 -2.32 4.16 -31.30
C ASP A 14 -3.51 4.41 -32.23
N LYS A 15 -4.73 4.51 -31.68
CA LYS A 15 -5.99 4.81 -32.38
C LYS A 15 -6.30 3.79 -33.49
N SER A 16 -5.77 2.58 -33.37
CA SER A 16 -5.96 1.51 -34.36
C SER A 16 -7.39 0.98 -34.36
N ASN A 17 -8.10 1.06 -33.22
CA ASN A 17 -9.42 0.46 -33.01
C ASN A 17 -9.44 -1.02 -33.43
N CYS A 18 -8.35 -1.76 -33.13
CA CYS A 18 -8.17 -3.15 -33.57
C CYS A 18 -9.18 -4.15 -32.98
N LYS A 19 -9.81 -3.80 -31.85
CA LYS A 19 -10.73 -4.64 -31.08
C LYS A 19 -10.11 -5.89 -30.45
N ASP A 20 -8.79 -6.03 -30.48
CA ASP A 20 -8.05 -7.16 -29.88
C ASP A 20 -8.24 -7.27 -28.35
N CYS A 21 -8.65 -6.19 -27.69
CA CYS A 21 -8.94 -6.12 -26.27
C CYS A 21 -10.44 -6.24 -25.92
N GLY A 22 -11.29 -6.54 -26.91
CA GLY A 22 -12.74 -6.66 -26.74
C GLY A 22 -13.51 -5.34 -26.74
N TYR A 23 -12.82 -4.19 -26.79
CA TYR A 23 -13.45 -2.87 -26.92
C TYR A 23 -13.69 -2.49 -28.39
N ASP A 24 -14.85 -1.89 -28.68
CA ASP A 24 -15.18 -1.44 -30.04
C ASP A 24 -14.31 -0.30 -30.55
N THR A 25 -13.80 0.55 -29.64
CA THR A 25 -12.92 1.67 -29.97
C THR A 25 -11.88 1.87 -28.87
N CYS A 26 -10.72 2.42 -29.24
CA CYS A 26 -9.70 2.86 -28.28
C CYS A 26 -10.22 3.97 -27.36
N MET A 27 -11.24 4.75 -27.77
CA MET A 27 -11.88 5.75 -26.92
C MET A 27 -12.68 5.11 -25.78
N ALA A 28 -13.43 4.05 -26.06
CA ALA A 28 -14.15 3.31 -25.02
C ALA A 28 -13.18 2.71 -23.99
N PHE A 29 -12.07 2.13 -24.48
CA PHE A 29 -10.98 1.67 -23.62
C PHE A 29 -10.35 2.80 -22.78
N ALA A 30 -10.13 3.98 -23.38
CA ALA A 30 -9.58 5.14 -22.69
C ALA A 30 -10.49 5.63 -21.53
N THR A 31 -11.80 5.65 -21.74
CA THR A 31 -12.78 6.03 -20.71
C THR A 31 -12.79 5.02 -19.56
N ASP A 32 -12.84 3.73 -19.85
CA ASP A 32 -12.88 2.70 -18.81
C ASP A 32 -11.56 2.57 -18.02
N ILE A 33 -10.42 2.88 -18.65
CA ILE A 33 -9.15 3.06 -17.93
C ILE A 33 -9.25 4.22 -16.94
N LEU A 34 -9.79 5.36 -17.36
CA LEU A 34 -9.90 6.56 -16.50
C LEU A 34 -10.83 6.33 -15.31
N GLU A 35 -11.84 5.50 -15.50
CA GLU A 35 -12.79 5.07 -14.47
C GLU A 35 -12.29 3.88 -13.64
N ARG A 36 -11.05 3.41 -13.89
CA ARG A 36 -10.40 2.28 -13.21
C ARG A 36 -11.15 0.95 -13.30
N LYS A 37 -12.01 0.78 -14.31
CA LYS A 37 -12.70 -0.49 -14.56
C LYS A 37 -11.78 -1.55 -15.15
N ILE A 38 -10.73 -1.10 -15.84
CA ILE A 38 -9.76 -1.95 -16.53
C ILE A 38 -8.33 -1.45 -16.31
N LYS A 39 -7.35 -2.30 -16.60
CA LYS A 39 -5.92 -2.01 -16.52
C LYS A 39 -5.34 -1.78 -17.91
N VAL A 40 -4.21 -1.05 -17.96
CA VAL A 40 -3.42 -0.86 -19.20
C VAL A 40 -3.04 -2.20 -19.85
N GLN A 41 -2.85 -3.23 -19.03
CA GLN A 41 -2.46 -4.57 -19.46
C GLN A 41 -3.56 -5.29 -20.26
N ASP A 42 -4.81 -4.85 -20.16
CA ASP A 42 -5.95 -5.45 -20.85
C ASP A 42 -5.95 -5.12 -22.36
N CYS A 43 -5.11 -4.16 -22.80
CA CYS A 43 -4.88 -3.94 -24.21
C CYS A 43 -3.78 -4.87 -24.75
N THR A 44 -4.18 -5.98 -25.36
CA THR A 44 -3.30 -6.96 -26.02
C THR A 44 -2.33 -6.28 -27.00
N HIS A 45 -2.83 -5.37 -27.83
CA HIS A 45 -2.05 -4.67 -28.85
C HIS A 45 -0.93 -3.79 -28.26
N LEU A 46 -1.24 -3.08 -27.17
CA LEU A 46 -0.29 -2.22 -26.46
C LEU A 46 0.80 -3.02 -25.73
N MET A 47 0.48 -4.25 -25.33
CA MET A 47 1.40 -5.14 -24.62
C MET A 47 2.34 -5.91 -25.55
N GLN A 48 1.86 -6.27 -26.75
CA GLN A 48 2.60 -7.13 -27.68
C GLN A 48 3.47 -6.34 -28.68
N ASP A 49 3.03 -5.17 -29.14
CA ASP A 49 3.80 -4.41 -30.14
C ASP A 49 4.96 -3.63 -29.48
N PRO A 50 6.24 -3.95 -29.80
CA PRO A 50 7.39 -3.23 -29.26
C PRO A 50 7.39 -1.74 -29.62
N LYS A 51 6.75 -1.34 -30.73
CA LYS A 51 6.61 0.07 -31.14
C LYS A 51 5.74 0.86 -30.15
N GLN A 52 4.85 0.19 -29.44
CA GLN A 52 3.95 0.79 -28.45
C GLN A 52 4.58 0.94 -27.07
N ALA A 53 5.80 0.45 -26.83
CA ALA A 53 6.46 0.54 -25.52
C ALA A 53 6.54 1.99 -24.99
N LYS A 54 6.80 2.97 -25.88
CA LYS A 54 6.81 4.40 -25.52
C LYS A 54 5.42 4.91 -25.13
N ASN A 55 4.39 4.52 -25.89
CA ASN A 55 3.00 4.91 -25.62
C ASN A 55 2.50 4.27 -24.32
N ARG A 56 2.84 2.99 -24.08
CA ARG A 56 2.58 2.29 -22.82
C ARG A 56 3.19 3.02 -21.62
N ALA A 57 4.46 3.41 -21.70
CA ALA A 57 5.11 4.13 -20.61
C ALA A 57 4.48 5.51 -20.35
N LYS A 58 4.14 6.25 -21.40
CA LYS A 58 3.41 7.54 -21.30
C LYS A 58 2.03 7.34 -20.69
N LEU A 59 1.30 6.32 -21.13
CA LEU A 59 -0.04 6.02 -20.65
C LEU A 59 -0.01 5.69 -19.17
N ILE A 60 0.86 4.77 -18.74
CA ILE A 60 1.04 4.43 -17.32
C ILE A 60 1.32 5.70 -16.50
N LYS A 61 2.22 6.56 -16.95
CA LYS A 61 2.53 7.82 -16.26
C LYS A 61 1.32 8.76 -16.19
N LEU A 62 0.53 8.86 -17.26
CA LEU A 62 -0.63 9.74 -17.34
C LEU A 62 -1.75 9.32 -16.39
N ILE A 63 -1.99 8.01 -16.28
CA ILE A 63 -3.08 7.46 -15.45
C ILE A 63 -2.67 7.19 -14.01
N THR A 64 -1.37 7.28 -13.70
CA THR A 64 -0.88 7.07 -12.33
C THR A 64 -1.45 8.19 -11.45
N PRO A 65 -2.18 7.86 -10.37
CA PRO A 65 -2.74 8.88 -9.49
C PRO A 65 -1.64 9.71 -8.80
N PRO A 66 -1.96 10.94 -8.35
CA PRO A 66 -0.99 11.81 -7.69
C PRO A 66 -0.44 11.18 -6.41
N GLN A 67 -1.28 10.46 -5.66
CA GLN A 67 -0.85 9.59 -4.58
C GLN A 67 -0.66 8.17 -5.12
N LYS A 68 0.53 7.60 -4.97
CA LYS A 68 0.79 6.23 -5.42
C LYS A 68 0.08 5.21 -4.51
N PRO A 69 -0.54 4.15 -5.05
CA PRO A 69 -1.09 3.07 -4.23
C PRO A 69 0.02 2.18 -3.65
N VAL A 70 -0.23 1.63 -2.47
CA VAL A 70 0.64 0.68 -1.75
C VAL A 70 -0.15 -0.59 -1.47
N THR A 71 0.38 -1.74 -1.86
CA THR A 71 -0.24 -3.05 -1.61
C THR A 71 0.48 -3.78 -0.47
N ILE A 72 -0.28 -4.17 0.55
CA ILE A 72 0.18 -4.92 1.72
C ILE A 72 -0.45 -6.31 1.66
N GLY A 73 0.35 -7.36 1.89
CA GLY A 73 -0.13 -8.74 1.79
C GLY A 73 -0.06 -9.30 0.36
N VAL A 74 -0.55 -10.54 0.23
CA VAL A 74 -0.60 -11.30 -1.03
C VAL A 74 -1.94 -12.02 -1.17
N GLY A 75 -2.28 -12.43 -2.39
CA GLY A 75 -3.51 -13.17 -2.67
C GLY A 75 -4.79 -12.34 -2.52
N GLU A 76 -5.91 -13.00 -2.28
CA GLU A 76 -7.24 -12.38 -2.23
C GLU A 76 -7.45 -11.44 -1.04
N ARG A 77 -6.69 -11.63 0.04
CA ARG A 77 -6.74 -10.79 1.25
C ARG A 77 -5.77 -9.61 1.20
N ALA A 78 -4.98 -9.45 0.12
CA ALA A 78 -4.10 -8.28 -0.02
C ALA A 78 -4.91 -6.99 0.00
N CYS A 79 -4.50 -6.00 0.79
CA CYS A 79 -5.15 -4.70 0.85
C CYS A 79 -4.32 -3.65 0.10
N THR A 80 -4.99 -2.77 -0.65
CA THR A 80 -4.37 -1.62 -1.30
C THR A 80 -4.79 -0.34 -0.61
N ILE A 81 -3.84 0.49 -0.22
CA ILE A 81 -4.07 1.82 0.37
C ILE A 81 -3.52 2.93 -0.53
N GLY A 82 -3.98 4.17 -0.32
CA GLY A 82 -3.58 5.32 -1.13
C GLY A 82 -4.20 5.26 -2.53
N GLY A 83 -3.53 5.80 -3.54
CA GLY A 83 -4.09 5.82 -4.89
C GLY A 83 -5.22 6.82 -5.11
N GLU A 84 -5.40 7.80 -4.21
CA GLU A 84 -6.48 8.78 -4.31
C GLU A 84 -6.12 9.97 -5.20
N GLU A 85 -7.15 10.60 -5.78
CA GLU A 85 -7.01 11.70 -6.75
C GLU A 85 -7.62 13.02 -6.27
N ILE A 86 -8.44 12.96 -5.22
CA ILE A 86 -9.31 14.04 -4.77
C ILE A 86 -9.23 14.22 -3.25
N LEU A 87 -9.48 15.44 -2.81
CA LEU A 87 -9.63 15.74 -1.38
C LEU A 87 -11.08 15.56 -0.91
N MET A 88 -12.05 15.79 -1.81
CA MET A 88 -13.47 15.85 -1.46
C MET A 88 -14.29 14.83 -2.25
N ARG A 89 -14.96 13.93 -1.54
CA ARG A 89 -15.76 12.82 -2.11
C ARG A 89 -16.91 13.18 -3.05
N HIS A 90 -17.27 14.47 -3.17
CA HIS A 90 -18.30 14.91 -4.12
C HIS A 90 -17.71 15.24 -5.50
N GLN A 91 -16.38 15.38 -5.60
CA GLN A 91 -15.69 15.60 -6.88
C GLN A 91 -15.50 14.28 -7.63
N LEU A 92 -15.24 13.20 -6.89
CA LEU A 92 -15.05 11.84 -7.36
C LEU A 92 -15.27 10.87 -6.19
N THR A 93 -15.39 9.57 -6.45
CA THR A 93 -15.32 8.59 -5.37
C THR A 93 -13.90 8.48 -4.82
N PHE A 94 -13.79 8.14 -3.53
CA PHE A 94 -12.58 7.50 -3.02
C PHE A 94 -12.58 6.04 -3.51
N TYR A 95 -11.41 5.53 -3.89
CA TYR A 95 -11.31 4.23 -4.53
C TYR A 95 -10.87 3.13 -3.57
N ASN A 96 -9.98 3.44 -2.64
CA ASN A 96 -9.46 2.47 -1.68
C ASN A 96 -9.97 2.80 -0.28
N GLU A 97 -10.72 1.88 0.32
CA GLU A 97 -11.19 2.02 1.69
C GLU A 97 -10.03 2.09 2.68
N THR A 98 -10.24 2.78 3.81
CA THR A 98 -9.24 2.83 4.87
C THR A 98 -8.99 1.43 5.41
N ALA A 99 -7.76 0.96 5.31
CA ALA A 99 -7.40 -0.34 5.85
C ALA A 99 -7.30 -0.29 7.39
N ILE A 100 -8.03 -1.20 8.05
CA ILE A 100 -8.08 -1.29 9.52
C ILE A 100 -7.20 -2.46 9.96
N PHE A 101 -6.09 -2.13 10.63
CA PHE A 101 -5.18 -3.09 11.23
C PHE A 101 -5.34 -3.08 12.75
N VAL A 102 -5.43 -4.28 13.37
CA VAL A 102 -5.51 -4.41 14.82
C VAL A 102 -4.14 -4.76 15.39
N GLU A 103 -3.72 -4.02 16.42
CA GLU A 103 -2.44 -4.24 17.10
C GLU A 103 -2.48 -5.49 17.99
N ILE A 104 -1.41 -6.29 17.93
CA ILE A 104 -1.16 -7.40 18.86
C ILE A 104 0.33 -7.36 19.27
N ALA A 105 0.61 -7.59 20.55
CA ALA A 105 1.97 -7.68 21.06
C ALA A 105 2.61 -9.03 20.69
N ASP A 106 3.92 -9.04 20.44
CA ASP A 106 4.67 -10.25 20.07
C ASP A 106 4.92 -11.23 21.23
N ASP A 107 4.76 -10.78 22.47
CA ASP A 107 4.86 -11.57 23.69
C ASP A 107 3.49 -11.93 24.30
N ASP A 108 2.39 -11.67 23.59
CA ASP A 108 1.06 -12.06 24.05
C ASP A 108 0.95 -13.60 24.14
N PRO A 109 0.61 -14.17 25.31
CA PRO A 109 0.52 -15.62 25.49
C PRO A 109 -0.60 -16.25 24.65
N GLU A 110 -1.61 -15.47 24.25
CA GLU A 110 -2.77 -15.90 23.46
C GLU A 110 -2.66 -15.41 21.99
N LEU A 111 -1.47 -15.05 21.51
CA LEU A 111 -1.21 -14.52 20.17
C LEU A 111 -1.96 -15.28 19.06
N GLU A 112 -1.89 -16.61 19.05
CA GLU A 112 -2.54 -17.45 18.03
C GLU A 112 -4.06 -17.44 18.15
N VAL A 113 -4.59 -17.44 19.38
CA VAL A 113 -6.04 -17.40 19.65
C VAL A 113 -6.62 -16.07 19.21
N ILE A 114 -5.98 -14.96 19.59
CA ILE A 114 -6.39 -13.60 19.21
C ILE A 114 -6.29 -13.43 17.69
N THR A 115 -5.18 -13.85 17.09
CA THR A 115 -4.98 -13.79 15.63
C THR A 115 -6.06 -14.55 14.88
N LYS A 116 -6.40 -15.75 15.34
CA LYS A 116 -7.46 -16.56 14.73
C LYS A 116 -8.83 -15.89 14.88
N TYR A 117 -9.15 -15.38 16.06
CA TYR A 117 -10.39 -14.63 16.31
C TYR A 117 -10.51 -13.42 15.38
N LEU A 118 -9.47 -12.61 15.24
CA LEU A 118 -9.47 -11.43 14.37
C LEU A 118 -9.57 -11.79 12.88
N THR A 119 -9.02 -12.94 12.49
CA THR A 119 -9.13 -13.45 11.11
C THR A 119 -10.56 -13.83 10.75
N ASP A 120 -11.28 -14.44 11.69
CA ASP A 120 -12.64 -14.93 11.48
C ASP A 120 -13.69 -13.84 11.81
N LEU A 121 -13.29 -12.73 12.45
CA LEU A 121 -14.17 -11.65 12.84
C LEU A 121 -14.86 -11.03 11.63
N THR A 122 -16.18 -11.19 11.63
CA THR A 122 -17.06 -10.70 10.58
C THR A 122 -18.26 -10.00 11.20
N ILE A 123 -18.62 -8.83 10.67
CA ILE A 123 -19.79 -8.07 11.11
C ILE A 123 -20.71 -7.88 9.92
N GLU A 124 -21.92 -8.43 9.99
CA GLU A 124 -22.94 -8.21 8.98
C GLU A 124 -23.76 -6.96 9.30
N ARG A 125 -23.84 -6.02 8.34
CA ARG A 125 -24.62 -4.80 8.50
C ARG A 125 -25.28 -4.41 7.18
N MET A 126 -26.62 -4.38 7.15
CA MET A 126 -27.41 -4.00 5.97
C MET A 126 -27.06 -4.80 4.70
N GLY A 127 -26.67 -6.07 4.84
CA GLY A 127 -26.26 -6.94 3.73
C GLY A 127 -24.77 -6.89 3.39
N ASP A 128 -24.01 -5.96 3.97
CA ASP A 128 -22.56 -5.91 3.84
C ASP A 128 -21.89 -6.80 4.88
N VAL A 129 -20.81 -7.46 4.46
CA VAL A 129 -19.97 -8.32 5.30
C VAL A 129 -18.68 -7.57 5.59
N LEU A 130 -18.56 -6.98 6.78
CA LEU A 130 -17.39 -6.19 7.19
C LEU A 130 -16.34 -7.10 7.83
N THR A 131 -15.09 -6.95 7.42
CA THR A 131 -13.94 -7.72 7.95
C THR A 131 -12.77 -6.78 8.25
N LEU A 132 -11.81 -7.25 9.07
CA LEU A 132 -10.56 -6.51 9.31
C LEU A 132 -9.63 -6.58 8.09
N SER A 133 -8.84 -5.54 7.88
CA SER A 133 -7.89 -5.48 6.76
C SER A 133 -6.56 -6.15 7.08
N GLY A 134 -6.15 -6.20 8.35
CA GLY A 134 -4.83 -6.73 8.70
C GLY A 134 -4.54 -6.81 10.20
N ILE A 135 -3.35 -7.31 10.51
CA ILE A 135 -2.80 -7.40 11.87
C ILE A 135 -1.51 -6.58 11.94
N ALA A 136 -1.40 -5.75 12.97
CA ALA A 136 -0.19 -5.00 13.29
C ALA A 136 0.54 -5.71 14.45
N LEU A 137 1.56 -6.50 14.13
CA LEU A 137 2.36 -7.18 15.15
C LEU A 137 3.42 -6.21 15.70
N ARG A 138 3.30 -5.84 16.98
CA ARG A 138 4.21 -4.90 17.63
C ARG A 138 5.28 -5.63 18.43
N ASN A 139 6.54 -5.22 18.27
CA ASN A 139 7.66 -5.73 19.06
C ASN A 139 7.69 -5.08 20.45
N VAL A 140 6.87 -5.58 21.37
CA VAL A 140 6.82 -5.17 22.77
C VAL A 140 7.96 -5.83 23.56
N SER A 141 8.30 -7.07 23.22
CA SER A 141 9.35 -7.85 23.91
C SER A 141 10.75 -7.24 23.79
N GLY A 142 11.00 -6.45 22.74
CA GLY A 142 12.33 -5.96 22.38
C GLY A 142 13.32 -7.06 21.94
N ASN A 143 12.89 -8.32 21.88
CA ASN A 143 13.74 -9.46 21.56
C ASN A 143 13.57 -9.89 20.09
N LYS A 144 14.68 -10.01 19.36
CA LYS A 144 14.71 -10.39 17.94
C LYS A 144 14.08 -11.74 17.66
N ASP A 145 14.46 -12.77 18.43
CA ASP A 145 14.04 -14.14 18.20
C ASP A 145 12.56 -14.34 18.56
N GLN A 146 12.10 -13.68 19.63
CA GLN A 146 10.68 -13.65 19.99
C GLN A 146 9.84 -12.99 18.91
N PHE A 147 10.26 -11.81 18.41
CA PHE A 147 9.50 -11.10 17.38
C PHE A 147 9.44 -11.89 16.08
N LYS A 148 10.55 -12.53 15.71
CA LYS A 148 10.63 -13.43 14.56
C LYS A 148 9.70 -14.64 14.73
N LEU A 149 9.70 -15.27 15.90
CA LEU A 149 8.82 -16.40 16.20
C LEU A 149 7.34 -15.99 16.15
N ALA A 150 6.99 -14.84 16.73
CA ALA A 150 5.64 -14.31 16.71
C ALA A 150 5.17 -14.03 15.28
N ALA A 151 6.01 -13.39 14.45
CA ALA A 151 5.73 -13.15 13.04
C ALA A 151 5.44 -14.46 12.28
N LYS A 152 6.22 -15.52 12.54
CA LYS A 152 5.97 -16.83 11.95
C LYS A 152 4.62 -17.41 12.38
N LYS A 153 4.34 -17.45 13.69
CA LYS A 153 3.09 -18.01 14.25
C LYS A 153 1.84 -17.35 13.67
N ILE A 154 1.85 -16.02 13.52
CA ILE A 154 0.70 -15.33 12.93
C ILE A 154 0.47 -15.71 11.46
N THR A 155 1.54 -15.96 10.68
CA THR A 155 1.37 -16.40 9.27
C THR A 155 0.81 -17.80 9.12
N GLU A 156 0.91 -18.64 10.16
CA GLU A 156 0.34 -19.98 10.19
C GLU A 156 -1.15 -19.96 10.60
N THR A 157 -1.61 -18.87 11.23
CA THR A 157 -2.96 -18.75 11.81
C THR A 157 -3.85 -17.75 11.07
N THR A 158 -3.30 -16.87 10.24
CA THR A 158 -4.06 -15.87 9.47
C THR A 158 -3.67 -15.81 8.00
N THR A 159 -4.65 -15.42 7.16
CA THR A 159 -4.44 -14.98 5.78
C THR A 159 -4.47 -13.47 5.64
N LEU A 160 -4.70 -12.73 6.73
CA LEU A 160 -4.73 -11.28 6.74
C LEU A 160 -3.32 -10.70 6.44
N PRO A 161 -3.25 -9.56 5.74
CA PRO A 161 -2.06 -8.73 5.65
C PRO A 161 -1.44 -8.42 7.02
N ILE A 162 -0.12 -8.40 7.07
CA ILE A 162 0.64 -8.17 8.30
C ILE A 162 1.44 -6.87 8.17
N MET A 163 1.40 -6.06 9.23
CA MET A 163 2.31 -4.93 9.45
C MET A 163 3.21 -5.27 10.63
N LEU A 164 4.52 -5.19 10.45
CA LEU A 164 5.51 -5.40 11.50
C LEU A 164 5.87 -4.05 12.10
N CYS A 165 5.50 -3.82 13.36
CA CYS A 165 5.71 -2.56 14.07
C CYS A 165 6.91 -2.65 15.03
N CYS A 166 8.06 -2.14 14.61
CA CYS A 166 9.30 -2.12 15.37
C CYS A 166 10.24 -1.00 14.88
N PHE A 167 10.78 -0.20 15.82
CA PHE A 167 11.83 0.80 15.50
C PHE A 167 13.26 0.24 15.56
N ASN A 168 13.45 -0.94 16.15
CA ASN A 168 14.76 -1.59 16.15
C ASN A 168 14.99 -2.29 14.80
N THR A 169 15.99 -1.83 14.05
CA THR A 169 16.29 -2.32 12.70
C THR A 169 16.55 -3.84 12.64
N ASP A 170 17.32 -4.38 13.59
CA ASP A 170 17.69 -5.80 13.59
C ASP A 170 16.49 -6.71 13.87
N ASN A 171 15.60 -6.28 14.77
CA ASN A 171 14.36 -7.00 15.07
C ASN A 171 13.41 -6.93 13.89
N LEU A 172 13.19 -5.75 13.31
CA LEU A 172 12.30 -5.55 12.16
C LEU A 172 12.74 -6.39 10.95
N ILE A 173 14.02 -6.29 10.56
CA ILE A 173 14.57 -7.07 9.44
C ILE A 173 14.53 -8.57 9.77
N GLY A 174 14.85 -8.96 11.00
CA GLY A 174 14.83 -10.36 11.44
C GLY A 174 13.46 -11.02 11.31
N ALA A 175 12.40 -10.31 11.71
CA ALA A 175 11.02 -10.79 11.54
C ALA A 175 10.56 -10.72 10.09
N ALA A 176 10.89 -9.63 9.37
CA ALA A 176 10.49 -9.46 7.97
C ALA A 176 11.11 -10.53 7.06
N GLU A 177 12.35 -10.94 7.31
CA GLU A 177 13.01 -12.01 6.55
C GLU A 177 12.28 -13.35 6.67
N GLU A 178 11.68 -13.64 7.84
CA GLU A 178 10.92 -14.89 8.06
C GLU A 178 9.59 -14.91 7.28
N ILE A 179 8.98 -13.74 7.06
CA ILE A 179 7.62 -13.63 6.47
C ILE A 179 7.57 -12.82 5.18
N LYS A 180 8.70 -12.57 4.53
CA LYS A 180 8.81 -11.72 3.32
C LYS A 180 7.89 -12.15 2.18
N ASP A 181 7.64 -13.45 2.04
CA ASP A 181 6.75 -14.01 1.02
C ASP A 181 5.28 -13.60 1.23
N LYS A 182 4.92 -13.15 2.44
CA LYS A 182 3.60 -12.59 2.76
C LYS A 182 3.50 -11.09 2.49
N LYS A 183 4.57 -10.47 1.98
CA LYS A 183 4.66 -9.04 1.67
C LYS A 183 4.18 -8.13 2.83
N PRO A 184 4.78 -8.23 4.03
CA PRO A 184 4.39 -7.40 5.17
C PRO A 184 4.73 -5.92 4.96
N LEU A 185 3.99 -5.03 5.62
CA LEU A 185 4.38 -3.62 5.76
C LEU A 185 5.43 -3.47 6.86
N LEU A 186 6.58 -2.89 6.50
CA LEU A 186 7.65 -2.60 7.45
C LEU A 186 7.38 -1.26 8.13
N TYR A 187 7.03 -1.28 9.41
CA TYR A 187 6.85 -0.09 10.23
C TYR A 187 7.92 -0.06 11.32
N ALA A 188 8.85 0.90 11.37
CA ALA A 188 9.05 2.00 10.42
C ALA A 188 10.51 2.38 10.29
N ALA A 189 10.86 2.94 9.14
CA ALA A 189 12.12 3.64 8.93
C ALA A 189 12.08 5.06 9.52
N THR A 190 13.14 5.44 10.21
CA THR A 190 13.37 6.80 10.74
C THR A 190 14.62 7.41 10.11
N ARG A 191 14.97 8.64 10.51
CA ARG A 191 16.21 9.31 10.08
C ARG A 191 17.47 8.46 10.28
N GLU A 192 17.50 7.62 11.31
CA GLU A 192 18.66 6.81 11.68
C GLU A 192 18.68 5.45 10.98
N SER A 193 17.52 4.91 10.61
CA SER A 193 17.38 3.52 10.14
C SER A 193 16.97 3.37 8.66
N TRP A 194 16.64 4.48 7.98
CA TRP A 194 16.10 4.44 6.62
C TRP A 194 16.98 3.70 5.60
N GLU A 195 18.30 3.80 5.72
CA GLU A 195 19.21 3.23 4.72
C GLU A 195 19.15 1.70 4.75
N GLN A 196 19.33 1.11 5.93
CA GLN A 196 19.33 -0.35 6.10
C GLN A 196 17.95 -0.95 5.80
N ILE A 197 16.89 -0.36 6.35
CA ILE A 197 15.52 -0.84 6.13
C ILE A 197 15.10 -0.64 4.66
N GLY A 198 15.49 0.50 4.06
CA GLY A 198 15.21 0.81 2.66
C GLY A 198 15.89 -0.16 1.69
N GLN A 199 17.18 -0.48 1.92
CA GLN A 199 17.89 -1.48 1.12
C GLN A 199 17.21 -2.84 1.20
N PHE A 200 16.84 -3.28 2.41
CA PHE A 200 16.11 -4.53 2.63
C PHE A 200 14.75 -4.54 1.92
N ALA A 201 14.00 -3.44 1.99
CA ALA A 201 12.71 -3.28 1.33
C ALA A 201 12.83 -3.35 -0.21
N VAL A 202 13.87 -2.75 -0.80
CA VAL A 202 14.14 -2.85 -2.25
C VAL A 202 14.47 -4.28 -2.65
N GLN A 203 15.37 -4.93 -1.91
CA GLN A 203 15.82 -6.30 -2.21
C GLN A 203 14.67 -7.31 -2.19
N ASN A 204 13.75 -7.14 -1.25
CA ASN A 204 12.62 -8.08 -1.06
C ASN A 204 11.29 -7.54 -1.64
N ASN A 205 11.30 -6.39 -2.30
CA ASN A 205 10.11 -5.73 -2.87
C ASN A 205 8.95 -5.60 -1.84
N LEU A 206 9.29 -5.09 -0.66
CA LEU A 206 8.36 -4.90 0.47
C LEU A 206 7.92 -3.43 0.61
N PRO A 207 6.67 -3.17 1.01
CA PRO A 207 6.22 -1.83 1.35
C PRO A 207 6.84 -1.36 2.67
N LEU A 208 7.16 -0.07 2.75
CA LEU A 208 7.86 0.55 3.88
C LEU A 208 7.10 1.79 4.39
N ALA A 209 6.84 1.85 5.69
CA ALA A 209 6.41 3.07 6.35
C ALA A 209 7.62 3.89 6.82
N ILE A 210 7.57 5.20 6.62
CA ILE A 210 8.48 6.15 7.25
C ILE A 210 7.78 6.92 8.36
N TYR A 211 8.45 7.07 9.49
CA TYR A 211 7.96 7.82 10.63
C TYR A 211 8.83 9.05 10.88
N SER A 212 8.19 10.20 11.03
CA SER A 212 8.79 11.40 11.60
C SER A 212 7.69 12.38 12.02
N ASN A 213 7.89 13.10 13.11
CA ASN A 213 7.00 14.18 13.54
C ASN A 213 7.22 15.50 12.76
N SER A 214 8.16 15.53 11.81
CA SER A 214 8.44 16.68 10.94
C SER A 214 8.07 16.37 9.50
N LEU A 215 7.17 17.16 8.91
CA LEU A 215 6.78 17.02 7.51
C LEU A 215 7.96 17.20 6.55
N ASP A 216 8.88 18.13 6.85
CA ASP A 216 10.09 18.35 6.06
C ASP A 216 11.00 17.12 6.06
N GLU A 217 11.15 16.49 7.23
CA GLU A 217 11.90 15.24 7.34
C GLU A 217 11.22 14.10 6.58
N LEU A 218 9.90 13.93 6.73
CA LEU A 218 9.14 12.93 5.98
C LEU A 218 9.30 13.09 4.47
N MET A 219 9.21 14.32 3.97
CA MET A 219 9.41 14.61 2.55
C MET A 219 10.83 14.25 2.10
N SER A 220 11.84 14.61 2.90
CA SER A 220 13.25 14.30 2.61
C SER A 220 13.53 12.79 2.60
N LEU A 221 13.04 12.06 3.61
CA LEU A 221 13.17 10.60 3.69
C LEU A 221 12.44 9.90 2.55
N SER A 222 11.21 10.32 2.24
CA SER A 222 10.43 9.78 1.11
C SER A 222 11.17 9.95 -0.21
N ALA A 223 11.69 11.16 -0.50
CA ALA A 223 12.45 11.41 -1.73
C ALA A 223 13.75 10.58 -1.79
N THR A 224 14.41 10.38 -0.64
CA THR A 224 15.65 9.59 -0.54
C THR A 224 15.38 8.11 -0.80
N LEU A 225 14.34 7.54 -0.17
CA LEU A 225 13.94 6.15 -0.38
C LEU A 225 13.44 5.89 -1.80
N GLN A 226 12.74 6.85 -2.42
CA GLN A 226 12.37 6.76 -3.84
C GLN A 226 13.61 6.71 -4.74
N LYS A 227 14.64 7.52 -4.48
CA LYS A 227 15.92 7.48 -5.21
C LYS A 227 16.67 6.16 -5.01
N LEU A 228 16.61 5.59 -3.79
CA LEU A 228 17.16 4.27 -3.48
C LEU A 228 16.43 3.15 -4.26
N GLY A 229 15.18 3.38 -4.66
CA GLY A 229 14.38 2.47 -5.47
C GLY A 229 13.18 1.86 -4.73
N VAL A 230 12.88 2.32 -3.51
CA VAL A 230 11.68 1.88 -2.78
C VAL A 230 10.44 2.33 -3.55
N LYS A 231 9.60 1.37 -3.94
CA LYS A 231 8.44 1.62 -4.78
C LYS A 231 7.20 2.01 -4.00
N GLU A 232 7.02 1.45 -2.81
CA GLU A 232 5.79 1.54 -2.03
C GLU A 232 6.12 2.12 -0.66
N ILE A 233 5.75 3.38 -0.43
CA ILE A 233 6.08 4.13 0.79
C ILE A 233 4.78 4.61 1.44
N VAL A 234 4.66 4.39 2.74
CA VAL A 234 3.60 4.92 3.61
C VAL A 234 4.20 6.02 4.48
N LEU A 235 3.46 7.10 4.71
CA LEU A 235 3.91 8.25 5.50
C LEU A 235 3.22 8.23 6.86
N ASP A 236 3.99 8.34 7.94
CA ASP A 236 3.48 8.52 9.30
C ASP A 236 4.06 9.80 9.92
N ALA A 237 3.20 10.80 10.05
CA ALA A 237 3.50 12.10 10.67
C ALA A 237 3.27 12.12 12.20
N GLY A 238 3.02 10.95 12.79
CA GLY A 238 2.60 10.78 14.17
C GLY A 238 1.10 10.95 14.35
N THR A 239 0.56 10.18 15.30
CA THR A 239 -0.82 10.32 15.78
C THR A 239 -0.80 10.80 17.22
N PHE A 240 -1.33 11.99 17.45
CA PHE A 240 -1.42 12.64 18.75
C PHE A 240 -2.88 12.66 19.21
N PHE A 241 -3.12 12.08 20.38
CA PHE A 241 -4.45 11.99 20.99
C PHE A 241 -4.53 12.74 22.33
N GLY A 242 -5.75 13.03 22.78
CA GLY A 242 -6.01 13.82 23.98
C GLY A 242 -6.44 15.26 23.70
N PRO A 243 -6.78 16.05 24.75
CA PRO A 243 -7.29 17.41 24.60
C PRO A 243 -6.35 18.30 23.78
N GLY A 244 -6.84 18.83 22.66
CA GLY A 244 -6.06 19.71 21.76
C GLY A 244 -5.01 19.00 20.89
N ASN A 245 -4.75 17.71 21.10
CA ASN A 245 -3.72 16.99 20.34
C ASN A 245 -4.24 16.46 19.00
N LEU A 246 -5.54 16.20 18.88
CA LEU A 246 -6.14 15.69 17.66
C LEU A 246 -6.02 16.68 16.48
N SER A 247 -5.99 18.00 16.75
CA SER A 247 -5.76 18.99 15.70
C SER A 247 -4.39 18.84 15.05
N PHE A 248 -3.33 18.56 15.82
CA PHE A 248 -2.00 18.31 15.25
C PHE A 248 -2.00 17.10 14.30
N THR A 249 -2.69 16.02 14.68
CA THR A 249 -2.85 14.86 13.80
C THR A 249 -3.57 15.23 12.51
N TYR A 250 -4.64 16.02 12.61
CA TYR A 250 -5.44 16.43 11.46
C TYR A 250 -4.67 17.38 10.53
N ASP A 251 -3.99 18.37 11.10
CA ASP A 251 -3.20 19.37 10.37
C ASP A 251 -2.00 18.75 9.63
N ASN A 252 -1.51 17.59 10.09
CA ASN A 252 -0.46 16.84 9.40
C ASN A 252 -0.99 16.00 8.22
N ILE A 253 -2.30 15.73 8.16
CA ILE A 253 -2.93 14.90 7.11
C ILE A 253 -3.51 15.79 5.99
N MET A 254 -4.02 16.97 6.33
CA MET A 254 -4.74 17.89 5.44
C MET A 254 -3.84 18.94 4.79
#